data_AF-A0A8G1HAJ6-F1
#
_entry.id   AF-A0A8G1HAJ6-F1
#
_cell.length_a   1.000
_cell.length_b   1.000
_cell.length_c   1.000
_cell.angle_alpha   90.00
_cell.angle_beta   90.00
_cell.angle_gamma   90.00
#
_symmetry.space_group_name_H-M   'P 1'
#
loop_
_entity.id
_entity.type
_entity.pdbx_description
1 polymer ?
#
loop_
_entity_poly.entity_id
_entity_poly.type
_entity_poly.pdbx_seq_one_letter_code
_entity_poly.pdbx_strand_id
1 'polypeptide(L)'
;MRWLALFVAYVLVFLFAIGIIDLLIEMYSVFASGDFTDPIAIIELIEIVLLLLIILEVHRTLIAIVREEPVVRIIIGVAIIAIARQVISFRVEDFATANEALVSAAALIGLLIVLIGGYFMVRYLEVSSPHERER
;
A
#
# COMPACT_ATOMS: atom_id res chain seq x y z
N MET A 1 17.37 -1.75 19.68
CA MET A 1 16.61 -2.08 18.45
C MET A 1 15.50 -3.10 18.67
N ARG A 2 15.77 -4.30 19.19
CA ARG A 2 14.75 -5.37 19.30
C ARG A 2 13.48 -5.00 20.08
N TRP A 3 13.61 -4.28 21.20
CA TRP A 3 12.46 -3.81 21.99
C TRP A 3 11.58 -2.79 21.26
N LEU A 4 12.20 -1.86 20.52
CA LEU A 4 11.48 -0.88 19.70
C LEU A 4 10.72 -1.58 18.57
N ALA A 5 11.37 -2.52 17.87
CA ALA A 5 10.74 -3.26 16.80
C ALA A 5 9.55 -4.10 17.28
N LEU A 6 9.68 -4.74 18.46
CA LEU A 6 8.56 -5.46 19.08
C LEU A 6 7.40 -4.51 19.43
N PHE A 7 7.70 -3.34 20.00
CA PHE A 7 6.69 -2.33 20.30
C PHE A 7 5.96 -1.86 19.05
N VAL A 8 6.69 -1.49 17.99
CA VAL A 8 6.09 -1.08 16.71
C VAL A 8 5.26 -2.21 16.11
N ALA A 9 5.74 -3.46 16.15
CA ALA A 9 5.00 -4.61 15.66
C ALA A 9 3.67 -4.80 16.42
N TYR A 10 3.67 -4.66 17.75
CA TYR A 10 2.45 -4.72 18.55
C TYR A 10 1.47 -3.59 18.19
N VAL A 11 1.96 -2.37 18.00
CA VAL A 11 1.12 -1.24 17.56
C VAL A 11 0.51 -1.54 16.19
N LEU A 12 1.29 -2.04 15.23
CA LEU A 12 0.79 -2.39 13.90
C LEU A 12 -0.28 -3.49 13.95
N VAL A 13 -0.06 -4.55 14.75
CA VAL A 13 -1.06 -5.61 14.93
C VAL A 13 -2.33 -5.08 15.58
N PHE A 14 -2.20 -4.19 16.56
CA PHE A 14 -3.34 -3.55 17.20
C PHE A 14 -4.13 -2.66 16.23
N LEU A 15 -3.46 -1.83 15.44
CA LEU A 15 -4.10 -1.01 14.40
C LEU A 15 -4.75 -1.87 13.33
N PHE A 16 -4.12 -2.98 12.94
CA PHE A 16 -4.69 -3.94 11.99
C PHE A 16 -5.98 -4.58 12.53
N ALA A 17 -6.00 -4.94 13.83
CA ALA A 17 -7.20 -5.46 14.48
C ALA A 17 -8.34 -4.44 14.50
N ILE A 18 -8.03 -3.15 14.76
CA ILE A 18 -9.03 -2.07 14.67
C ILE A 18 -9.58 -1.97 13.24
N GLY A 19 -8.71 -1.92 12.22
CA GLY A 19 -9.18 -1.80 10.85
C GLY A 19 -10.00 -3.02 10.38
N ILE A 20 -9.75 -4.23 10.91
CA ILE A 20 -10.63 -5.39 10.67
C ILE A 20 -12.01 -5.13 11.27
N ILE A 21 -12.09 -4.60 12.50
CA ILE A 21 -13.37 -4.28 13.12
C ILE A 21 -14.11 -3.22 12.30
N ASP A 22 -13.42 -2.18 11.86
CA ASP A 22 -13.99 -1.13 11.00
C ASP A 22 -14.55 -1.74 9.70
N LEU A 23 -13.79 -2.62 9.04
CA LEU A 23 -14.22 -3.33 7.84
C LEU A 23 -15.48 -4.17 8.10
N LEU A 24 -15.53 -4.89 9.21
CA LEU A 24 -16.66 -5.75 9.55
C LEU A 24 -17.91 -4.93 9.84
N ILE A 25 -17.77 -3.79 10.53
CA ILE A 25 -18.89 -2.88 10.81
C ILE A 25 -19.42 -2.29 9.51
N GLU A 26 -18.55 -1.78 8.63
CA GLU A 26 -18.95 -1.19 7.35
C GLU A 26 -19.58 -2.23 6.42
N MET A 27 -18.98 -3.41 6.34
CA MET A 27 -19.54 -4.52 5.57
C MET A 27 -20.93 -4.94 6.08
N TYR A 28 -21.14 -4.92 7.41
CA TYR A 28 -22.46 -5.17 8.00
C TYR A 28 -23.45 -4.01 7.76
N SER A 29 -22.97 -2.77 7.62
CA SER A 29 -23.79 -1.62 7.25
C SER A 29 -24.36 -1.80 5.83
N VAL A 30 -23.49 -2.07 4.85
CA VAL A 30 -23.87 -2.30 3.44
C VAL A 30 -24.75 -3.56 3.29
N PHE A 31 -24.28 -4.66 3.89
CA PHE A 31 -25.10 -5.59 4.70
C PHE A 31 -26.61 -5.34 4.84
N ALA A 32 -26.91 -4.56 5.87
CA ALA A 32 -28.26 -4.30 6.33
C ALA A 32 -29.01 -3.29 5.45
N SER A 33 -28.32 -2.38 4.76
CA SER A 33 -28.95 -1.36 3.92
C SER A 33 -29.43 -1.90 2.58
N GLY A 34 -28.83 -2.99 2.08
CA GLY A 34 -29.13 -3.55 0.76
C GLY A 34 -28.34 -2.94 -0.39
N ASP A 35 -27.36 -2.08 -0.09
CA ASP A 35 -26.58 -1.32 -1.07
C ASP A 35 -25.41 -2.10 -1.68
N PHE A 36 -25.42 -3.43 -1.63
CA PHE A 36 -24.34 -4.28 -2.18
C PHE A 36 -24.06 -4.10 -3.66
N THR A 37 -25.04 -3.60 -4.39
CA THR A 37 -24.93 -3.31 -5.82
C THR A 37 -24.56 -1.87 -6.11
N ASP A 38 -24.46 -1.01 -5.09
CA ASP A 38 -23.96 0.35 -5.24
C ASP A 38 -22.43 0.32 -5.37
N PRO A 39 -21.86 0.77 -6.50
CA PRO A 39 -20.42 0.87 -6.67
C PRO A 39 -19.75 1.75 -5.62
N ILE A 40 -20.44 2.78 -5.10
CA ILE A 40 -19.88 3.72 -4.12
C ILE A 40 -19.62 2.98 -2.80
N ALA A 41 -20.60 2.24 -2.29
CA ALA A 41 -20.47 1.43 -1.08
C ALA A 41 -19.34 0.38 -1.18
N ILE A 42 -19.16 -0.22 -2.36
CA ILE A 42 -18.07 -1.17 -2.60
C ILE A 42 -16.71 -0.48 -2.55
N ILE A 43 -16.59 0.72 -3.14
CA ILE A 43 -15.32 1.48 -3.14
C ILE A 43 -14.93 1.86 -1.71
N GLU A 44 -15.88 2.26 -0.87
CA GLU A 44 -15.63 2.57 0.54
C GLU A 44 -15.12 1.35 1.32
N LEU A 45 -15.71 0.16 1.10
CA LEU A 45 -15.18 -1.09 1.65
C LEU A 45 -13.75 -1.38 1.19
N ILE A 46 -13.49 -1.20 -0.11
CA ILE A 46 -12.17 -1.40 -0.70
C ILE A 46 -11.17 -0.43 -0.04
N GLU A 47 -11.55 0.81 0.24
CA GLU A 47 -10.66 1.77 0.89
C GLU A 47 -10.17 1.26 2.25
N ILE A 48 -11.05 0.67 3.06
CA ILE A 48 -10.69 0.08 4.36
C ILE A 48 -9.74 -1.11 4.15
N VAL A 49 -10.04 -2.00 3.21
CA VAL A 49 -9.16 -3.13 2.88
C VAL A 49 -7.78 -2.65 2.40
N LEU A 50 -7.73 -1.63 1.55
CA LEU A 50 -6.48 -1.06 1.05
C LEU A 50 -5.69 -0.38 2.18
N LEU A 51 -6.35 0.23 3.16
CA LEU A 51 -5.70 0.76 4.36
C LEU A 51 -5.10 -0.37 5.22
N LEU A 52 -5.83 -1.47 5.40
CA LEU A 52 -5.33 -2.66 6.08
C LEU A 52 -4.10 -3.25 5.37
N LEU A 53 -4.09 -3.25 4.04
CA LEU A 53 -2.92 -3.65 3.27
C LEU A 53 -1.71 -2.76 3.60
N ILE A 54 -1.87 -1.42 3.62
CA ILE A 54 -0.77 -0.50 4.01
C ILE A 54 -0.15 -0.92 5.35
N ILE A 55 -0.99 -1.26 6.36
CA ILE A 55 -0.50 -1.69 7.66
C ILE A 55 0.32 -2.99 7.55
N LEU A 56 -0.13 -3.95 6.73
CA LEU A 56 0.57 -5.20 6.46
C LEU A 56 1.91 -4.97 5.73
N GLU A 57 1.96 -4.03 4.79
CA GLU A 57 3.19 -3.62 4.11
C GLU A 57 4.21 -2.99 5.07
N VAL A 58 3.77 -2.09 5.94
CA VAL A 58 4.62 -1.49 6.98
C VAL A 58 5.15 -2.58 7.91
N HIS A 59 4.32 -3.55 8.29
CA HIS A 59 4.73 -4.68 9.11
C HIS A 59 5.80 -5.54 8.42
N ARG A 60 5.65 -5.86 7.13
CA ARG A 60 6.69 -6.56 6.36
C ARG A 60 8.01 -5.78 6.32
N THR A 61 7.93 -4.47 6.10
CA THR A 61 9.12 -3.60 6.08
C THR A 61 9.83 -3.61 7.44
N LEU A 62 9.08 -3.55 8.54
CA LEU A 62 9.62 -3.66 9.89
C LEU A 62 10.34 -5.00 10.12
N ILE A 63 9.75 -6.11 9.68
CA ILE A 63 10.38 -7.44 9.80
C ILE A 63 11.69 -7.49 9.02
N ALA A 64 11.71 -6.98 7.79
CA ALA A 64 12.93 -6.95 6.97
C ALA A 64 14.05 -6.13 7.62
N ILE A 65 13.73 -4.98 8.22
CA ILE A 65 14.69 -4.18 9.00
C ILE A 65 15.28 -5.01 10.14
N VAL A 66 14.45 -5.75 10.88
CA VAL A 66 14.91 -6.60 12.00
C VAL A 66 15.75 -7.79 11.52
N ARG A 67 15.48 -8.29 10.31
CA ARG A 67 16.20 -9.41 9.69
C ARG A 67 17.44 -8.98 8.90
N GLU A 68 17.75 -7.69 8.87
CA GLU A 68 18.85 -7.13 8.08
C GLU A 68 18.74 -7.51 6.58
N GLU A 69 17.51 -7.69 6.10
CA GLU A 69 17.23 -7.96 4.69
C GLU A 69 17.28 -6.63 3.90
N PRO A 70 17.66 -6.65 2.60
CA PRO A 70 17.66 -5.45 1.77
C PRO A 70 16.27 -4.79 1.73
N VAL A 71 16.13 -3.65 2.41
CA VAL A 71 14.85 -2.95 2.55
C VAL A 71 14.46 -2.15 1.32
N VAL A 72 15.42 -1.75 0.49
CA VAL A 72 15.19 -0.84 -0.66
C VAL A 72 14.17 -1.44 -1.63
N ARG A 73 14.35 -2.72 -1.99
CA ARG A 73 13.43 -3.42 -2.89
C ARG A 73 12.04 -3.56 -2.30
N ILE A 74 11.95 -3.80 -0.99
CA ILE A 74 10.68 -3.90 -0.26
C ILE A 74 9.97 -2.55 -0.26
N ILE A 75 10.67 -1.46 0.09
CA ILE A 75 10.12 -0.11 0.15
C ILE A 75 9.60 0.33 -1.22
N ILE A 76 10.33 0.05 -2.32
CA ILE A 76 9.84 0.36 -3.67
C ILE A 76 8.58 -0.45 -4.00
N GLY A 77 8.55 -1.73 -3.64
CA GLY A 77 7.34 -2.56 -3.79
C GLY A 77 6.14 -1.99 -3.02
N VAL A 78 6.37 -1.55 -1.77
CA VAL A 78 5.35 -0.89 -0.94
C VAL A 78 4.88 0.41 -1.57
N ALA A 79 5.79 1.23 -2.11
CA ALA A 79 5.43 2.46 -2.80
C ALA A 79 4.55 2.19 -4.04
N ILE A 80 4.86 1.13 -4.82
CA ILE A 80 4.03 0.72 -5.97
C ILE A 80 2.62 0.35 -5.50
N ILE A 81 2.49 -0.44 -4.43
CA ILE A 81 1.19 -0.83 -3.88
C ILE A 81 0.42 0.40 -3.38
N ALA A 82 1.09 1.34 -2.71
CA ALA A 82 0.47 2.57 -2.23
C ALA A 82 -0.08 3.45 -3.36
N ILE A 83 0.66 3.57 -4.48
CA ILE A 83 0.17 4.28 -5.66
C ILE A 83 -0.93 3.50 -6.38
N ALA A 84 -0.82 2.18 -6.46
CA ALA A 84 -1.89 1.34 -7.01
C ALA A 84 -3.19 1.50 -6.22
N ARG A 85 -3.14 1.59 -4.88
CA ARG A 85 -4.30 1.92 -4.04
C ARG A 85 -4.94 3.24 -4.47
N GLN A 86 -4.14 4.28 -4.65
CA GLN A 86 -4.64 5.59 -5.06
C GLN A 86 -5.31 5.55 -6.43
N VAL A 87 -4.79 4.73 -7.35
CA VAL A 87 -5.39 4.51 -8.67
C VAL A 87 -6.71 3.73 -8.56
N ILE A 88 -6.79 2.71 -7.71
CA ILE A 88 -8.02 1.93 -7.48
C ILE A 88 -9.12 2.80 -6.86
N SER A 89 -8.76 3.72 -5.98
CA SER A 89 -9.69 4.64 -5.31
C SER A 89 -9.92 5.95 -6.08
N PHE A 90 -9.40 6.07 -7.30
CA PHE A 90 -9.49 7.31 -8.07
C PHE A 90 -10.89 7.53 -8.63
N ARG A 91 -11.50 8.67 -8.27
CA ARG A 91 -12.85 9.05 -8.69
C ARG A 91 -12.82 10.43 -9.33
N VAL A 92 -13.41 10.56 -10.51
CA VAL A 92 -13.39 11.82 -11.28
C VAL A 92 -14.29 12.86 -10.61
N GLU A 93 -15.31 12.39 -9.88
CA GLU A 93 -16.29 13.21 -9.19
C GLU A 93 -15.71 14.00 -8.01
N ASP A 94 -14.52 13.61 -7.51
CA ASP A 94 -13.86 14.27 -6.38
C ASP A 94 -13.08 15.54 -6.80
N PHE A 95 -13.06 15.86 -8.11
CA PHE A 95 -12.34 17.01 -8.67
C PHE A 95 -13.30 18.10 -9.17
N ALA A 96 -12.92 19.37 -9.00
CA ALA A 96 -13.77 20.50 -9.40
C ALA A 96 -13.87 20.66 -10.92
N THR A 97 -12.82 20.24 -11.66
CA THR A 97 -12.78 20.32 -13.12
C THR A 97 -12.19 19.05 -13.74
N ALA A 98 -12.60 18.74 -14.98
CA ALA A 98 -12.04 17.61 -15.74
C ALA A 98 -10.52 17.76 -15.99
N ASN A 99 -10.02 19.00 -16.06
CA ASN A 99 -8.60 19.26 -16.24
C ASN A 99 -7.80 18.92 -14.96
N GLU A 100 -8.32 19.24 -13.78
CA GLU A 100 -7.72 18.83 -12.50
C GLU A 100 -7.66 17.31 -12.36
N ALA A 101 -8.76 16.61 -12.69
CA ALA A 101 -8.79 15.15 -12.68
C ALA A 101 -7.75 14.56 -13.65
N LEU A 102 -7.65 15.11 -14.87
CA LEU A 102 -6.67 14.65 -15.86
C LEU A 102 -5.23 14.85 -15.39
N VAL A 103 -4.91 16.01 -14.80
CA VAL A 103 -3.57 16.30 -14.26
C VAL A 103 -3.25 15.35 -13.11
N SER A 104 -4.20 15.11 -12.20
CA SER A 104 -4.02 14.18 -11.09
C SER A 104 -3.79 12.73 -11.58
N ALA A 105 -4.59 12.27 -12.55
CA ALA A 105 -4.43 10.95 -13.14
C ALA A 105 -3.06 10.80 -13.85
N ALA A 106 -2.64 11.81 -14.61
CA ALA A 106 -1.34 11.83 -15.27
C ALA A 106 -0.18 11.79 -14.26
N ALA A 107 -0.31 12.50 -13.13
CA ALA A 107 0.69 12.47 -12.06
C ALA A 107 0.80 11.09 -11.41
N LEU A 108 -0.33 10.42 -11.13
CA LEU A 108 -0.35 9.06 -10.58
C LEU A 108 0.28 8.05 -11.55
N ILE A 109 -0.04 8.14 -12.85
CA ILE A 109 0.57 7.30 -13.88
C ILE A 109 2.08 7.56 -13.97
N GLY A 110 2.50 8.81 -14.00
CA GLY A 110 3.92 9.18 -14.04
C GLY A 110 4.69 8.65 -12.83
N LEU A 111 4.13 8.79 -11.64
CA LEU A 111 4.73 8.27 -10.41
C LEU A 111 4.83 6.75 -10.43
N LEU A 112 3.78 6.05 -10.89
CA LEU A 112 3.78 4.60 -11.02
C LEU A 112 4.86 4.12 -12.01
N ILE A 113 5.02 4.80 -13.15
CA ILE A 113 6.07 4.51 -14.13
C ILE A 113 7.46 4.67 -13.50
N VAL A 114 7.70 5.75 -12.77
CA VAL A 114 8.98 6.00 -12.09
C VAL A 114 9.28 4.91 -11.06
N LEU A 115 8.28 4.51 -10.27
CA LEU A 115 8.45 3.45 -9.27
C LEU A 115 8.72 2.09 -9.90
N ILE A 116 8.01 1.73 -10.97
CA ILE A 116 8.25 0.50 -11.72
C ILE A 116 9.66 0.51 -12.32
N GLY A 117 10.08 1.62 -12.94
CA GLY A 117 11.42 1.79 -13.47
C GLY A 117 12.49 1.64 -12.38
N GLY A 118 12.28 2.28 -11.22
CA GLY A 118 13.13 2.15 -10.04
C GLY A 118 13.21 0.70 -9.52
N TYR A 119 12.09 -0.02 -9.49
CA TYR A 119 12.05 -1.42 -9.08
C TYR A 119 12.89 -2.30 -10.02
N PHE A 120 12.76 -2.12 -11.34
CA PHE A 120 13.57 -2.85 -12.32
C PHE A 120 15.05 -2.50 -12.21
N MET A 121 15.40 -1.23 -11.98
CA MET A 121 16.78 -0.78 -11.81
C MET A 121 17.42 -1.43 -10.59
N VAL A 122 16.75 -1.40 -9.44
CA VAL A 122 17.25 -2.04 -8.21
C VAL A 122 17.41 -3.54 -8.40
N ARG A 123 16.42 -4.20 -9.02
CA ARG A 123 16.50 -5.62 -9.35
C ARG A 123 17.69 -5.95 -10.27
N TYR A 124 17.98 -5.10 -11.25
CA TYR A 124 19.11 -5.31 -12.16
C TYR A 124 20.46 -5.20 -11.43
N LEU A 125 20.61 -4.23 -10.53
CA LEU A 125 21.83 -4.06 -9.72
C LEU A 125 22.06 -5.23 -8.74
N GLU A 126 20.99 -5.77 -8.15
CA GLU A 126 21.06 -6.97 -7.30
C GLU A 126 21.50 -8.22 -8.09
N VAL A 127 21.08 -8.36 -9.35
CA VAL A 127 21.43 -9.53 -10.19
C VAL A 127 22.84 -9.42 -10.78
N SER A 128 23.32 -8.20 -11.05
CA SER A 128 24.62 -7.94 -11.68
C SER A 128 25.80 -7.86 -10.70
N SER A 129 25.58 -8.13 -9.41
CA SER A 129 26.61 -8.23 -8.37
C SER A 129 26.89 -9.67 -7.85
N PRO A 130 27.28 -10.67 -8.69
CA PRO A 130 27.56 -12.02 -8.19
C PRO A 130 28.91 -12.21 -7.45
N HIS A 131 29.80 -11.21 -7.36
CA HIS A 131 31.20 -11.45 -6.98
C HIS A 131 31.75 -10.45 -5.94
N GLU A 132 31.37 -10.60 -4.67
CA GLU A 132 32.16 -10.02 -3.57
C GLU A 132 31.96 -10.74 -2.21
N ARG A 133 31.62 -12.04 -2.22
CA ARG A 133 31.50 -12.88 -1.00
C ARG A 133 32.67 -13.83 -0.75
N GLU A 134 33.82 -13.56 -1.35
CA GLU A 134 35.08 -14.25 -1.03
C GLU A 134 36.21 -13.24 -0.83
N ARG A 135 36.13 -12.39 0.20
CA ARG A 135 37.28 -11.85 0.95
C ARG A 135 36.89 -11.57 2.39
#